data_AF-A0A419I4Y1-F1
#
_entry.id   AF-A0A419I4Y1-F1
#
_cell.length_a   1.000
_cell.length_b   1.000
_cell.length_c   1.000
_cell.angle_alpha   90.00
_cell.angle_beta   90.00
_cell.angle_gamma   90.00
#
_symmetry.space_group_name_H-M   'P 1'
#
loop_
_entity.id
_entity.type
_entity.pdbx_description
1 polymer ?
#
loop_
_entity_poly.entity_id
_entity_poly.type
_entity_poly.pdbx_seq_one_letter_code
_entity_poly.pdbx_strand_id
1 'polypeptide(L)'
;MLDKTHPHDGATSANGGLITTLGDARRLLAHTVTALRTDAPDAVDIAAAIIGTHEVTTALADLVTAVMDHTTTLTDRHDPETSTEVLADLRALHGCLTTGALLLAPALDDLRPHPAGTKPTKGGS
;
A
#
# COMPACT_ATOMS: atom_id res chain seq x y z
N MET A 1 -51.21 13.50 -0.82
CA MET A 1 -50.91 12.08 -1.09
C MET A 1 -50.60 12.02 -2.58
N LEU A 2 -49.36 11.97 -3.05
CA LEU A 2 -48.20 11.19 -2.61
C LEU A 2 -46.90 12.01 -2.74
N ASP A 3 -46.04 11.77 -1.75
CA ASP A 3 -44.65 12.18 -1.69
C ASP A 3 -43.85 11.59 -2.88
N LYS A 4 -43.02 12.41 -3.52
CA LYS A 4 -42.03 11.98 -4.52
C LYS A 4 -40.66 12.31 -3.96
N THR A 5 -40.19 11.46 -3.06
CA THR A 5 -38.77 11.38 -2.70
C THR A 5 -38.15 10.21 -3.45
N HIS A 6 -37.26 10.53 -4.39
CA HIS A 6 -36.23 9.62 -4.87
C HIS A 6 -34.91 10.39 -4.83
N PRO A 7 -34.00 10.08 -3.91
CA PRO A 7 -32.60 10.41 -4.08
C PRO A 7 -31.85 9.12 -4.46
N HIS A 8 -31.47 9.02 -5.74
CA HIS A 8 -30.52 8.01 -6.21
C HIS A 8 -29.17 8.66 -6.61
N ASP A 9 -28.78 9.76 -5.97
CA ASP A 9 -27.57 10.53 -6.30
C ASP A 9 -26.32 10.18 -5.45
N GLY A 10 -26.32 9.04 -4.75
CA GLY A 10 -25.21 8.66 -3.87
C GLY A 10 -24.08 7.85 -4.51
N ALA A 11 -24.35 7.08 -5.57
CA ALA A 11 -23.42 6.05 -6.04
C ALA A 11 -22.37 6.55 -7.06
N THR A 12 -22.67 7.63 -7.79
CA THR A 12 -21.81 8.13 -8.87
C THR A 12 -20.62 8.95 -8.34
N SER A 13 -20.73 9.54 -7.15
CA SER A 13 -19.69 10.38 -6.54
C SER A 13 -18.54 9.55 -5.91
N ALA A 14 -18.86 8.42 -5.27
CA ALA A 14 -17.88 7.59 -4.58
C ALA A 14 -16.89 6.89 -5.52
N ASN A 15 -17.37 6.38 -6.67
CA ASN A 15 -16.54 5.72 -7.67
C ASN A 15 -15.60 6.70 -8.39
N GLY A 16 -16.07 7.94 -8.63
CA GLY A 16 -15.23 9.01 -9.15
C GLY A 16 -14.08 9.34 -8.19
N GLY A 17 -14.36 9.40 -6.89
CA GLY A 17 -13.38 9.65 -5.84
C GLY A 17 -12.30 8.57 -5.73
N LEU A 18 -12.67 7.28 -5.83
CA LEU A 18 -11.70 6.18 -5.74
C LEU A 18 -10.72 6.18 -6.93
N ILE A 19 -11.23 6.39 -8.15
CA ILE A 19 -10.42 6.45 -9.38
C ILE A 19 -9.44 7.63 -9.32
N THR A 20 -9.89 8.80 -8.82
CA THR A 20 -9.00 9.95 -8.68
C THR A 20 -7.92 9.73 -7.64
N THR A 21 -8.25 9.17 -6.47
CA THR A 21 -7.28 8.93 -5.39
C THR A 21 -6.21 7.91 -5.77
N LEU A 22 -6.59 6.78 -6.38
CA LEU A 22 -5.63 5.80 -6.89
C LEU A 22 -4.79 6.37 -8.04
N GLY A 23 -5.40 7.22 -8.87
CA GLY A 23 -4.71 7.97 -9.92
C GLY A 23 -3.63 8.90 -9.35
N ASP A 24 -3.91 9.60 -8.26
CA ASP A 24 -2.96 10.47 -7.57
C ASP A 24 -1.85 9.70 -6.89
N ALA A 25 -2.17 8.61 -6.18
CA ALA A 25 -1.16 7.74 -5.57
C ALA A 25 -0.17 7.22 -6.62
N ARG A 26 -0.67 6.78 -7.78
CA ARG A 26 0.18 6.34 -8.90
C ARG A 26 1.07 7.46 -9.43
N ARG A 27 0.55 8.69 -9.56
CA ARG A 27 1.32 9.86 -10.01
C ARG A 27 2.45 10.20 -9.03
N LEU A 28 2.16 10.18 -7.72
CA LEU A 28 3.14 10.45 -6.69
C LEU A 28 4.28 9.41 -6.70
N LEU A 29 3.94 8.11 -6.81
CA LEU A 29 4.95 7.05 -6.94
C LEU A 29 5.84 7.22 -8.17
N ALA A 30 5.25 7.58 -9.32
CA ALA A 30 6.02 7.85 -10.54
C ALA A 30 6.96 9.05 -10.39
N HIS A 31 6.54 10.08 -9.66
CA HIS A 31 7.37 11.24 -9.35
C HIS A 31 8.56 10.84 -8.47
N THR A 32 8.34 10.04 -7.41
CA THR A 32 9.41 9.52 -6.55
C THR A 32 10.42 8.68 -7.34
N VAL A 33 9.96 7.80 -8.23
CA VAL A 33 10.84 7.00 -9.11
C VAL A 33 11.67 7.90 -10.03
N THR A 34 11.08 8.99 -10.52
CA THR A 34 11.80 9.95 -11.37
C THR A 34 12.89 10.66 -10.58
N ALA A 35 12.56 11.21 -9.40
CA ALA A 35 13.51 11.88 -8.52
C ALA A 35 14.71 10.98 -8.17
N LEU A 36 14.46 9.73 -7.76
CA LEU A 36 15.52 8.76 -7.46
C LEU A 36 16.45 8.43 -8.65
N ARG A 37 16.00 8.64 -9.88
CA ARG A 37 16.77 8.37 -11.11
C ARG A 37 17.51 9.59 -11.64
N THR A 38 16.93 10.78 -11.45
CA THR A 38 17.48 12.03 -11.99
C THR A 38 18.40 12.73 -11.02
N ASP A 39 18.16 12.55 -9.73
CA ASP A 39 18.92 13.20 -8.67
C ASP A 39 20.05 12.26 -8.21
N ALA A 40 21.02 12.79 -7.47
CA ALA A 40 22.03 11.98 -6.78
C ALA A 40 21.56 11.79 -5.32
N PRO A 41 20.67 10.80 -5.04
CA PRO A 41 20.08 10.64 -3.71
C PRO A 41 21.16 10.34 -2.68
N ASP A 42 21.05 10.97 -1.52
CA ASP A 42 21.91 10.65 -0.40
C ASP A 42 21.38 9.43 0.39
N ALA A 43 22.09 9.04 1.44
CA ALA A 43 21.70 7.90 2.27
C ALA A 43 20.34 8.11 2.98
N VAL A 44 19.98 9.36 3.28
CA VAL A 44 18.70 9.70 3.92
C VAL A 44 17.57 9.56 2.90
N ASP A 45 17.78 9.99 1.66
CA ASP A 45 16.81 9.85 0.58
C ASP A 45 16.53 8.36 0.26
N ILE A 46 17.58 7.54 0.20
CA ILE A 46 17.44 6.08 0.00
C ILE A 46 16.71 5.42 1.17
N ALA A 47 17.04 5.81 2.40
CA ALA A 47 16.35 5.31 3.59
C ALA A 47 14.86 5.66 3.56
N ALA A 48 14.53 6.91 3.26
CA ALA A 48 13.15 7.38 3.13
C ALA A 48 12.39 6.63 2.02
N ALA A 49 13.04 6.35 0.89
CA ALA A 49 12.45 5.58 -0.20
C ALA A 49 12.14 4.13 0.21
N ILE A 50 13.03 3.48 0.97
CA ILE A 50 12.82 2.11 1.47
C ILE A 50 11.66 2.09 2.48
N ILE A 51 11.64 3.02 3.43
CA ILE A 51 10.56 3.20 4.42
C ILE A 51 9.22 3.42 3.71
N GLY A 52 9.15 4.40 2.81
CA GLY A 52 7.94 4.70 2.05
C GLY A 52 7.48 3.54 1.19
N THR A 53 8.39 2.77 0.59
CA THR A 53 8.04 1.57 -0.19
C THR A 53 7.40 0.50 0.68
N HIS A 54 7.93 0.27 1.90
CA HIS A 54 7.33 -0.67 2.85
C HIS A 54 5.93 -0.22 3.28
N GLU A 55 5.75 1.06 3.61
CA GLU A 55 4.44 1.63 3.99
C GLU A 55 3.41 1.50 2.86
N VAL A 56 3.79 1.86 1.63
CA VAL A 56 2.90 1.75 0.46
C VAL A 56 2.55 0.29 0.16
N THR A 57 3.52 -0.63 0.25
CA THR A 57 3.27 -2.07 0.04
C THR A 57 2.28 -2.61 1.07
N THR A 58 2.41 -2.19 2.33
CA THR A 58 1.49 -2.57 3.41
C THR A 58 0.09 -2.00 3.16
N ALA A 59 0.00 -0.71 2.80
CA ALA A 59 -1.28 -0.07 2.49
C ALA A 59 -1.98 -0.71 1.27
N LEU A 60 -1.22 -1.18 0.27
CA LEU A 60 -1.76 -1.93 -0.85
C LEU A 60 -2.29 -3.30 -0.42
N ALA A 61 -1.63 -3.99 0.52
CA ALA A 61 -2.13 -5.25 1.06
C ALA A 61 -3.47 -5.03 1.80
N ASP A 62 -3.57 -3.97 2.59
CA ASP A 62 -4.81 -3.59 3.29
C ASP A 62 -5.94 -3.25 2.30
N LEU A 63 -5.62 -2.51 1.23
CA LEU A 63 -6.58 -2.22 0.17
C LEU A 63 -7.08 -3.50 -0.51
N VAL A 64 -6.19 -4.44 -0.82
CA VAL A 64 -6.57 -5.73 -1.41
C VAL A 64 -7.47 -6.53 -0.46
N THR A 65 -7.21 -6.48 0.85
CA THR A 65 -8.10 -7.08 1.85
C THR A 65 -9.50 -6.47 1.80
N ALA A 66 -9.62 -5.14 1.77
CA ALA A 66 -10.91 -4.47 1.63
C ALA A 66 -11.63 -4.84 0.31
N VAL A 67 -10.88 -5.00 -0.79
CA VAL A 67 -11.44 -5.46 -2.07
C VAL A 67 -11.96 -6.90 -1.96
N MET A 68 -11.22 -7.82 -1.31
CA MET A 68 -11.66 -9.19 -1.09
C MET A 68 -12.98 -9.24 -0.31
N ASP A 69 -13.11 -8.45 0.75
CA ASP A 69 -14.33 -8.37 1.57
C ASP A 69 -15.55 -7.99 0.71
N HIS A 70 -15.41 -7.00 -0.17
CA HIS A 70 -16.47 -6.60 -1.09
C HIS A 70 -16.68 -7.57 -2.25
N THR A 71 -15.68 -8.37 -2.64
CA THR A 71 -15.80 -9.34 -3.74
C THR A 71 -16.76 -10.47 -3.37
N THR A 72 -16.87 -10.83 -2.09
CA THR A 72 -17.87 -11.78 -1.61
C THR A 72 -19.32 -11.32 -1.79
N THR A 73 -19.55 -10.03 -2.03
CA THR A 73 -20.89 -9.48 -2.35
C THR A 73 -21.16 -9.42 -3.86
N LEU A 74 -20.14 -9.67 -4.69
CA LEU A 74 -20.25 -9.70 -6.15
C LEU A 74 -20.66 -11.07 -6.69
N THR A 75 -20.55 -12.14 -5.88
CA THR A 75 -21.02 -13.50 -6.22
C THR A 75 -22.50 -13.55 -6.58
N ASP A 76 -23.30 -12.59 -6.11
CA ASP A 76 -24.73 -12.50 -6.43
C ASP A 76 -25.00 -11.91 -7.83
N ARG A 77 -23.99 -11.28 -8.46
CA ARG A 77 -24.12 -10.56 -9.74
C ARG A 77 -23.36 -11.21 -10.90
N HIS A 78 -22.44 -12.11 -10.61
CA HIS A 78 -21.58 -12.79 -11.58
C HIS A 78 -21.69 -14.30 -11.43
N ASP A 79 -21.20 -15.05 -12.42
CA ASP A 79 -21.12 -16.50 -12.32
C ASP A 79 -20.18 -16.92 -11.17
N PRO A 80 -20.52 -17.95 -10.37
CA PRO A 80 -19.73 -18.39 -9.23
C PRO A 80 -18.27 -18.73 -9.55
N GLU A 81 -17.97 -19.21 -10.76
CA GLU A 81 -16.61 -19.54 -11.20
C GLU A 81 -15.75 -18.27 -11.29
N THR A 82 -16.26 -17.23 -11.96
CA THR A 82 -15.55 -15.94 -12.10
C THR A 82 -15.28 -15.30 -10.74
N SER A 83 -16.26 -15.30 -9.82
CA SER A 83 -16.05 -14.75 -8.48
C SER A 83 -15.01 -15.54 -7.68
N THR A 84 -14.95 -16.86 -7.87
CA THR A 84 -13.95 -17.72 -7.21
C THR A 84 -12.55 -17.43 -7.73
N GLU A 85 -12.38 -17.28 -9.04
CA GLU A 85 -11.10 -16.93 -9.67
C GLU A 85 -10.60 -15.56 -9.22
N VAL A 86 -11.45 -14.54 -9.27
CA VAL A 86 -11.09 -13.17 -8.82
C VAL A 86 -10.63 -13.18 -7.36
N LEU A 87 -11.35 -13.92 -6.50
CA LEU A 87 -10.98 -14.02 -5.10
C LEU A 87 -9.65 -14.79 -4.89
N ALA A 88 -9.38 -15.81 -5.72
CA ALA A 88 -8.10 -16.51 -5.70
C ALA A 88 -6.93 -15.59 -6.10
N ASP A 89 -7.11 -14.79 -7.16
CA ASP A 89 -6.12 -13.82 -7.63
C ASP A 89 -5.85 -12.73 -6.59
N LEU A 90 -6.89 -12.19 -5.95
CA LEU A 90 -6.75 -11.21 -4.88
C LEU A 90 -6.00 -11.78 -3.67
N ARG A 91 -6.25 -13.04 -3.30
CA ARG A 91 -5.49 -13.72 -2.23
C ARG A 91 -4.03 -13.91 -2.60
N ALA A 92 -3.76 -14.29 -3.84
CA ALA A 92 -2.39 -14.41 -4.34
C ALA A 92 -1.67 -13.05 -4.30
N LEU A 93 -2.32 -11.98 -4.77
CA LEU A 93 -1.78 -10.63 -4.73
C LEU A 93 -1.52 -10.15 -3.29
N HIS A 94 -2.46 -10.35 -2.38
CA HIS A 94 -2.28 -10.05 -0.96
C HIS A 94 -1.04 -10.77 -0.40
N GLY A 95 -0.90 -12.07 -0.65
CA GLY A 95 0.26 -12.84 -0.21
C GLY A 95 1.59 -12.31 -0.77
N CYS A 96 1.61 -11.90 -2.04
CA CYS A 96 2.78 -11.28 -2.66
C CYS A 96 3.15 -9.95 -2.00
N LEU A 97 2.17 -9.09 -1.72
CA LEU A 97 2.39 -7.79 -1.06
C LEU A 97 2.88 -7.97 0.38
N THR A 98 2.24 -8.86 1.16
CA THR A 98 2.71 -9.19 2.52
C THR A 98 4.14 -9.71 2.50
N THR A 99 4.46 -10.62 1.57
CA THR A 99 5.83 -11.15 1.45
C THR A 99 6.81 -10.05 1.06
N GLY A 100 6.46 -9.18 0.11
CA GLY A 100 7.28 -8.04 -0.29
C GLY A 100 7.58 -7.10 0.88
N ALA A 101 6.58 -6.79 1.72
CA ALA A 101 6.78 -5.99 2.93
C ALA A 101 7.75 -6.67 3.92
N LEU A 102 7.59 -7.98 4.15
CA LEU A 102 8.50 -8.74 5.02
C LEU A 102 9.95 -8.76 4.50
N LEU A 103 10.14 -8.78 3.18
CA LEU A 103 11.48 -8.74 2.57
C LEU A 103 12.17 -7.37 2.74
N LEU A 104 11.40 -6.30 2.96
CA LEU A 104 11.95 -4.97 3.25
C LEU A 104 12.32 -4.79 4.73
N ALA A 105 11.77 -5.60 5.64
CA ALA A 105 11.99 -5.45 7.08
C ALA A 105 13.48 -5.47 7.51
N PRO A 106 14.36 -6.34 6.98
CA PRO A 106 15.79 -6.31 7.32
C PRO A 106 16.45 -4.99 6.93
N ALA A 107 16.13 -4.46 5.75
CA ALA A 107 16.67 -3.18 5.30
C ALA A 107 16.20 -2.03 6.21
N LEU A 108 14.97 -2.07 6.72
CA LEU A 108 14.47 -1.10 7.70
C LEU A 108 15.18 -1.19 9.04
N ASP A 109 15.48 -2.41 9.51
CA ASP A 109 16.22 -2.62 10.75
C ASP A 109 17.66 -2.10 10.64
N ASP A 110 18.32 -2.31 9.49
CA ASP A 110 19.67 -1.77 9.22
C ASP A 110 19.68 -0.23 9.19
N LEU A 111 18.58 0.39 8.77
CA LEU A 111 18.41 1.85 8.72
C LEU A 111 18.09 2.47 10.08
N ARG A 112 17.72 1.68 11.10
CA ARG A 112 17.45 2.22 12.44
C ARG A 112 18.76 2.74 13.07
N PRO A 113 18.74 3.94 13.68
CA PRO A 113 19.89 4.45 14.40
C PRO A 113 20.28 3.44 15.49
N HIS A 114 21.45 2.82 15.34
CA HIS A 114 22.01 2.02 16.40
C HIS A 114 22.34 2.96 17.56
N PRO A 115 21.85 2.72 18.79
CA PRO A 115 22.28 3.51 19.93
C PRO A 115 23.80 3.39 20.00
N ALA A 116 24.49 4.52 19.83
CA ALA A 116 25.93 4.58 19.81
C ALA A 116 26.43 3.83 21.04
N GLY A 117 27.06 2.67 20.81
CA GLY A 117 27.65 1.88 21.87
C GLY A 117 28.59 2.79 22.64
N THR A 118 28.29 2.97 23.92
CA THR A 118 29.20 3.50 24.91
C THR A 118 30.54 2.84 24.70
N LYS A 119 31.50 3.60 24.16
CA LYS A 119 32.91 3.18 24.11
C LYS A 119 33.26 2.76 25.54
N PRO A 120 33.70 1.51 25.78
CA PRO A 120 34.21 1.17 27.10
C PRO A 120 35.41 2.08 27.34
N THR A 121 35.30 2.96 28.32
CA THR A 121 36.43 3.68 28.87
C THR A 121 37.39 2.62 29.37
N LYS A 122 38.48 2.39 28.63
CA LYS A 122 39.62 1.62 29.13
C LYS A 122 40.10 2.35 30.39
N GLY A 123 39.76 1.80 31.54
CA GLY A 123 40.50 2.05 32.77
C GLY A 123 41.94 1.59 32.57
N GLY A 124 42.88 2.41 33.02
CA GLY A 124 44.28 2.03 33.11
C GLY A 124 45.24 3.15 32.73
N SER A 125 45.49 4.06 33.66
CA SER A 125 46.71 4.06 34.50
C SER A 125 46.59 5.10 35.60
#